data_AF-A0A6A7BNA1-F1
#
_entry.id   AF-A0A6A7BNA1-F1
#
_cell.length_a   1.000
_cell.length_b   1.000
_cell.length_c   1.000
_cell.angle_alpha   90.00
_cell.angle_beta   90.00
_cell.angle_gamma   90.00
#
_symmetry.space_group_name_H-M   'P 1'
#
loop_
_entity.id
_entity.type
_entity.pdbx_description
1 polymer ?
#
loop_
_entity_poly.entity_id
_entity_poly.type
_entity_poly.pdbx_seq_one_letter_code
_entity_poly.pdbx_strand_id
1 'polypeptide(L)'
;MDLRPTPPYSWPSTPTANFSRNAPDTPPNSSPSHQEALKPTDIARPPSANHILFDTDLTPTLINANPALKRLQQDLIILTSLNENETLHWRPSWFEHGPFSETFWTLFNPPNVVTERLPQVHRGRTYYTRRMRRDDDPPPFFIKSWDAWTRYRYMYGIPYTFLCTEHIELLRMGLPRDKMGKLCPPPTHPLYPEPQPQSRGRYILDPATYRTHLPSKFHFINHNPVDNTQDAEIVVVPSNGALSIEPRGPFFMHASQWTHFNGNGGYRLDRQQNFDERALKQQGAGRKWSFLPWTGEQEESCRAQLVVRLKVGGVGRKKENKLLRGLVEKEGRGTR
;
A
#
# COMPACT_ATOMS: atom_id res chain seq x y z
N MET A 1 -9.27 -44.14 -10.97
CA MET A 1 -9.28 -42.93 -11.82
C MET A 1 -8.72 -41.80 -10.97
N ASP A 2 -7.42 -41.56 -11.07
CA ASP A 2 -6.68 -40.66 -10.19
C ASP A 2 -6.83 -39.21 -10.64
N LEU A 3 -7.50 -38.41 -9.82
CA LEU A 3 -7.57 -36.95 -9.96
C LEU A 3 -6.25 -36.36 -9.47
N ARG A 4 -5.40 -35.92 -10.42
CA ARG A 4 -4.19 -35.15 -10.14
C ARG A 4 -4.55 -33.84 -9.42
N PRO A 5 -3.80 -33.43 -8.37
CA PRO A 5 -3.94 -32.10 -7.80
C PRO A 5 -3.24 -31.09 -8.71
N THR A 6 -3.97 -30.55 -9.68
CA THR A 6 -3.55 -29.32 -10.36
C THR A 6 -3.69 -28.16 -9.37
N PRO A 7 -2.63 -27.36 -9.13
CA PRO A 7 -2.79 -26.12 -8.39
C PRO A 7 -3.75 -25.20 -9.18
N PRO A 8 -4.59 -24.41 -8.50
CA PRO A 8 -5.57 -23.58 -9.18
C PRO A 8 -4.84 -22.60 -10.11
N TYR A 9 -5.13 -22.72 -11.40
CA TYR A 9 -4.74 -21.76 -12.42
C TYR A 9 -5.45 -20.44 -12.11
N SER A 10 -4.81 -19.56 -11.33
CA SER A 10 -5.20 -18.16 -11.28
C SER A 10 -4.86 -17.59 -12.64
N TRP A 11 -5.89 -17.37 -13.46
CA TRP A 11 -5.77 -16.54 -14.66
C TRP A 11 -4.95 -15.29 -14.34
N PRO A 12 -4.13 -14.77 -15.27
CA PRO A 12 -3.54 -13.45 -15.08
C PRO A 12 -4.67 -12.47 -14.72
N SER A 13 -4.51 -11.75 -13.61
CA SER A 13 -5.44 -10.72 -13.13
C SER A 13 -5.59 -9.55 -14.12
N THR A 14 -4.89 -9.60 -15.25
CA THR A 14 -4.94 -8.64 -16.35
C THR A 14 -6.23 -8.87 -17.15
N PRO A 15 -7.20 -7.94 -17.15
CA PRO A 15 -8.38 -8.08 -17.99
C PRO A 15 -7.96 -8.16 -19.46
N THR A 16 -8.43 -9.19 -20.16
CA THR A 16 -8.27 -9.33 -21.61
C THR A 16 -9.06 -8.19 -22.25
N ALA A 17 -8.38 -7.17 -22.75
CA ALA A 17 -9.04 -6.09 -23.46
C ALA A 17 -9.62 -6.64 -24.77
N ASN A 18 -10.96 -6.68 -24.86
CA ASN A 18 -11.66 -6.78 -26.13
C ASN A 18 -11.35 -5.50 -26.92
N PHE A 19 -10.34 -5.56 -27.78
CA PHE A 19 -10.05 -4.48 -28.72
C PHE A 19 -11.20 -4.41 -29.74
N SER A 20 -12.09 -3.44 -29.54
CA SER A 20 -12.88 -2.90 -30.64
C SER A 20 -11.91 -2.22 -31.59
N ARG A 21 -11.63 -2.86 -32.73
CA ARG A 21 -10.98 -2.22 -33.89
C ARG A 21 -11.80 -0.99 -34.24
N ASN A 22 -11.15 0.18 -34.26
CA ASN A 22 -11.37 1.30 -35.18
C ASN A 22 -10.53 2.50 -34.70
N ALA A 23 -9.27 2.60 -35.14
CA ALA A 23 -8.53 3.86 -35.25
C ALA A 23 -7.31 3.66 -36.17
N PRO A 24 -6.92 4.70 -36.95
CA PRO A 24 -6.15 4.57 -38.18
C PRO A 24 -4.65 4.44 -37.97
N ASP A 25 -4.01 3.76 -38.92
CA ASP A 25 -2.58 3.56 -39.03
C ASP A 25 -1.82 4.89 -39.17
N THR A 26 -0.86 5.13 -38.29
CA THR A 26 0.23 6.08 -38.53
C THR A 26 1.49 5.54 -37.88
N PRO A 27 2.57 5.26 -38.62
CA PRO A 27 3.78 4.70 -38.05
C PRO A 27 4.70 5.81 -37.55
N PRO A 28 5.23 5.76 -36.31
CA PRO A 28 6.45 6.47 -35.99
C PRO A 28 7.64 5.53 -36.19
N ASN A 29 8.38 5.82 -37.25
CA ASN A 29 9.71 5.29 -37.52
C ASN A 29 10.67 5.91 -36.49
N SER A 30 11.16 5.13 -35.52
CA SER A 30 12.24 5.55 -34.61
C SER A 30 13.01 4.31 -34.14
N SER A 31 14.17 4.09 -34.75
CA SER A 31 15.13 3.06 -34.37
C SER A 31 15.58 3.24 -32.91
N PRO A 32 15.71 2.17 -32.11
CA PRO A 32 16.28 2.27 -30.78
C PRO A 32 17.81 2.46 -30.90
N SER A 33 18.30 3.56 -30.34
CA SER A 33 19.72 3.81 -30.19
C SER A 33 20.30 2.78 -29.21
N HIS A 34 21.31 2.03 -29.64
CA HIS A 34 22.12 1.17 -28.79
C HIS A 34 22.69 2.00 -27.63
N GLN A 35 22.25 1.72 -26.41
CA GLN A 35 22.96 2.18 -25.21
C GLN A 35 24.11 1.20 -24.94
N GLU A 36 25.33 1.70 -25.06
CA GLU A 36 26.54 0.98 -24.65
C GLU A 36 26.47 0.61 -23.17
N ALA A 37 26.83 -0.63 -22.87
CA ALA A 37 26.96 -1.14 -21.52
C ALA A 37 28.06 -0.38 -20.77
N LEU A 38 27.67 0.49 -19.83
CA LEU A 38 28.61 1.10 -18.90
C LEU A 38 29.21 0.00 -18.01
N LYS A 39 30.54 -0.11 -18.06
CA LYS A 39 31.32 -0.97 -17.15
C LYS A 39 31.09 -0.52 -15.70
N PRO A 40 31.03 -1.45 -14.73
CA PRO A 40 30.91 -1.09 -13.32
C PRO A 40 32.21 -0.41 -12.86
N THR A 41 32.14 0.89 -12.62
CA THR A 41 33.15 1.60 -11.84
C THR A 41 32.85 1.32 -10.35
N ASP A 42 33.84 0.83 -9.62
CA ASP A 42 33.80 0.63 -8.16
C ASP A 42 33.55 1.97 -7.45
N ILE A 43 32.28 2.31 -7.27
CA ILE A 43 31.86 3.35 -6.34
C ILE A 43 31.86 2.72 -4.96
N ALA A 44 32.66 3.28 -4.05
CA ALA A 44 32.75 2.87 -2.65
C ALA A 44 31.34 2.71 -2.05
N ARG A 45 31.00 1.44 -1.75
CA ARG A 45 29.71 1.02 -1.23
C ARG A 45 29.51 1.66 0.16
N PRO A 46 28.47 2.50 0.39
CA PRO A 46 28.11 2.84 1.76
C PRO A 46 27.82 1.53 2.51
N PRO A 47 28.15 1.41 3.80
CA PRO A 47 27.91 0.19 4.56
C PRO A 47 26.44 -0.15 4.47
N SER A 48 26.12 -1.18 3.69
CA SER A 48 24.76 -1.57 3.40
C SER A 48 24.13 -2.07 4.70
N ALA A 49 23.03 -1.45 5.11
CA ALA A 49 22.17 -1.90 6.21
C ALA A 49 21.63 -3.35 6.05
N ASN A 50 22.03 -4.04 4.97
CA ASN A 50 21.65 -5.40 4.62
C ASN A 50 22.53 -6.49 5.26
N HIS A 51 23.58 -6.12 6.01
CA HIS A 51 24.21 -7.02 6.97
C HIS A 51 23.53 -6.87 8.34
N ILE A 52 22.21 -7.04 8.40
CA ILE A 52 21.60 -7.51 9.64
C ILE A 52 22.19 -8.91 9.82
N LEU A 53 23.31 -8.99 10.54
CA LEU A 53 24.02 -10.22 10.80
C LEU A 53 23.06 -11.16 11.52
N PHE A 54 22.54 -12.14 10.79
CA PHE A 54 21.73 -13.24 11.31
C PHE A 54 22.57 -14.24 12.12
N ASP A 55 23.76 -13.84 12.59
CA ASP A 55 24.68 -14.65 13.41
C ASP A 55 24.15 -14.95 14.82
N THR A 56 22.94 -14.49 15.16
CA THR A 56 22.29 -14.71 16.45
C THR A 56 21.00 -15.49 16.25
N ASP A 57 20.74 -16.49 17.10
CA ASP A 57 19.48 -17.24 17.15
C ASP A 57 18.28 -16.27 17.18
N LEU A 58 17.51 -16.23 16.08
CA LEU A 58 16.38 -15.35 15.95
C LEU A 58 15.28 -15.75 16.95
N THR A 59 14.98 -14.85 17.89
CA THR A 59 13.88 -15.05 18.85
C THR A 59 12.79 -13.99 18.66
N PRO A 60 11.52 -14.30 18.98
CA PRO A 60 10.44 -13.30 18.97
C PRO A 60 10.74 -12.07 19.83
N THR A 61 11.46 -12.24 20.95
CA THR A 61 11.87 -11.15 21.84
C THR A 61 12.84 -10.20 21.12
N LEU A 62 13.85 -10.75 20.44
CA LEU A 62 14.82 -9.95 19.68
C LEU A 62 14.14 -9.17 18.55
N ILE A 63 13.22 -9.83 17.82
CA ILE A 63 12.48 -9.20 16.72
C ILE A 63 11.65 -8.03 17.23
N ASN A 64 10.95 -8.19 18.36
CA ASN A 64 10.15 -7.11 18.93
C ASN A 64 10.99 -5.97 19.52
N ALA A 65 12.20 -6.27 20.01
CA ALA A 65 13.12 -5.28 20.55
C ALA A 65 13.82 -4.44 19.46
N ASN A 66 13.95 -4.96 18.23
CA ASN A 66 14.61 -4.27 17.12
C ASN A 66 13.59 -3.80 16.05
N PRO A 67 13.26 -2.50 15.99
CA PRO A 67 12.28 -1.96 15.03
C PRO A 67 12.64 -2.22 13.56
N ALA A 68 13.92 -2.20 13.20
CA ALA A 68 14.36 -2.43 11.83
C ALA A 68 14.15 -3.91 11.43
N LEU A 69 14.45 -4.84 12.34
CA LEU A 69 14.22 -6.27 12.11
C LEU A 69 12.72 -6.58 12.04
N LYS A 70 11.91 -5.96 12.91
CA LYS A 70 10.45 -6.05 12.84
C LYS A 70 9.90 -5.52 11.51
N ARG A 71 10.44 -4.39 11.04
CA ARG A 71 10.06 -3.80 9.74
C ARG A 71 10.43 -4.73 8.58
N LEU A 72 11.64 -5.29 8.58
CA LEU A 72 12.06 -6.28 7.61
C LEU A 72 11.12 -7.50 7.61
N GLN A 73 10.76 -8.01 8.78
CA GLN A 73 9.81 -9.12 8.90
C GLN A 73 8.45 -8.76 8.31
N GLN A 74 7.91 -7.58 8.59
CA GLN A 74 6.65 -7.11 8.00
C GLN A 74 6.75 -7.02 6.48
N ASP A 75 7.81 -6.42 5.94
CA ASP A 75 8.02 -6.29 4.50
C ASP A 75 8.05 -7.68 3.82
N LEU A 76 8.75 -8.64 4.42
CA LEU A 76 8.78 -10.03 3.95
C LEU A 76 7.38 -10.66 3.97
N ILE A 77 6.61 -10.47 5.04
CA ILE A 77 5.22 -10.97 5.11
C ILE A 77 4.36 -10.35 4.01
N ILE A 78 4.47 -9.04 3.79
CA ILE A 78 3.70 -8.33 2.75
C ILE A 78 4.02 -8.90 1.37
N LEU A 79 5.30 -8.94 1.00
CA LEU A 79 5.75 -9.46 -0.29
C LEU A 79 5.30 -10.91 -0.50
N THR A 80 5.50 -11.76 0.51
CA THR A 80 5.20 -13.20 0.40
C THR A 80 3.71 -13.54 0.56
N SER A 81 2.89 -12.60 1.05
CA SER A 81 1.42 -12.74 1.11
C SER A 81 0.75 -12.78 -0.26
N LEU A 82 1.47 -12.30 -1.29
CA LEU A 82 1.01 -12.21 -2.66
C LEU A 82 1.38 -13.48 -3.45
N ASN A 83 0.67 -13.68 -4.56
CA ASN A 83 1.00 -14.78 -5.47
C ASN A 83 2.39 -14.55 -6.11
N GLU A 84 3.02 -15.62 -6.57
CA GLU A 84 4.19 -15.50 -7.44
C GLU A 84 3.75 -14.90 -8.79
N ASN A 85 4.65 -14.14 -9.43
CA ASN A 85 4.40 -13.39 -10.67
C ASN A 85 3.47 -12.16 -10.51
N GLU A 86 3.34 -11.64 -9.29
CA GLU A 86 2.55 -10.44 -9.02
C GLU A 86 3.33 -9.16 -9.30
N THR A 87 2.78 -8.25 -10.11
CA THR A 87 3.44 -6.97 -10.47
C THR A 87 3.24 -5.88 -9.42
N LEU A 88 4.32 -5.41 -8.80
CA LEU A 88 4.34 -4.45 -7.71
C LEU A 88 4.89 -3.09 -8.15
N HIS A 89 4.31 -2.05 -7.57
CA HIS A 89 4.71 -0.66 -7.65
C HIS A 89 5.57 -0.27 -6.45
N TRP A 90 5.25 -0.83 -5.29
CA TRP A 90 5.98 -0.59 -4.07
C TRP A 90 7.28 -1.42 -4.01
N ARG A 91 8.30 -0.82 -3.40
CA ARG A 91 9.56 -1.48 -3.06
C ARG A 91 9.87 -1.19 -1.58
N PRO A 92 10.28 -2.19 -0.80
CA PRO A 92 10.78 -1.95 0.55
C PRO A 92 11.96 -0.98 0.55
N SER A 93 12.14 -0.23 1.65
CA SER A 93 13.19 0.78 1.76
C SER A 93 14.61 0.20 1.68
N TRP A 94 14.79 -1.08 2.00
CA TRP A 94 16.07 -1.80 1.96
C TRP A 94 16.39 -2.44 0.59
N PHE A 95 15.50 -2.32 -0.41
CA PHE A 95 15.84 -2.62 -1.80
C PHE A 95 16.78 -1.54 -2.35
N GLU A 96 17.59 -1.90 -3.35
CA GLU A 96 18.36 -0.90 -4.08
C GLU A 96 17.39 -0.08 -4.95
N HIS A 97 17.18 1.19 -4.57
CA HIS A 97 16.22 2.05 -5.26
C HIS A 97 16.71 2.45 -6.66
N GLY A 98 17.99 2.79 -6.81
CA GLY A 98 18.67 2.96 -8.12
C GLY A 98 17.82 3.62 -9.24
N PRO A 99 18.04 3.27 -10.52
CA PRO A 99 17.15 3.67 -11.62
C PRO A 99 15.79 2.93 -11.62
N PHE A 100 15.52 2.07 -10.63
CA PHE A 100 14.38 1.14 -10.61
C PHE A 100 13.24 1.60 -9.69
N SER A 101 13.45 2.65 -8.90
CA SER A 101 12.49 3.20 -7.93
C SER A 101 11.20 3.70 -8.58
N GLU A 102 11.28 4.06 -9.86
CA GLU A 102 10.18 4.61 -10.63
C GLU A 102 9.40 3.56 -11.46
N THR A 103 9.90 2.32 -11.53
CA THR A 103 9.35 1.25 -12.37
C THR A 103 8.68 0.17 -11.53
N PHE A 104 7.66 -0.46 -12.11
CA PHE A 104 7.09 -1.66 -11.52
C PHE A 104 8.06 -2.85 -11.64
N TRP A 105 7.86 -3.86 -10.81
CA TRP A 105 8.62 -5.11 -10.86
C TRP A 105 7.70 -6.29 -10.58
N THR A 106 8.05 -7.46 -11.08
CA THR A 106 7.21 -8.65 -10.91
C THR A 106 7.81 -9.54 -9.83
N LEU A 107 7.08 -9.83 -8.75
CA LEU A 107 7.55 -10.68 -7.65
C LEU A 107 7.80 -12.13 -8.12
N PHE A 108 9.06 -12.55 -8.16
CA PHE A 108 9.44 -13.94 -8.38
C PHE A 108 10.15 -14.54 -7.18
N ASN A 109 10.08 -15.87 -7.08
CA ASN A 109 10.83 -16.63 -6.09
C ASN A 109 12.19 -17.05 -6.64
N PRO A 110 13.22 -17.18 -5.78
CA PRO A 110 14.42 -17.93 -6.16
C PRO A 110 14.08 -19.42 -6.38
N PRO A 111 14.93 -20.17 -7.11
CA PRO A 111 14.63 -21.56 -7.50
C PRO A 111 14.38 -22.50 -6.31
N ASN A 112 14.98 -22.21 -5.15
CA ASN A 112 14.90 -23.00 -3.92
C ASN A 112 13.78 -22.54 -2.97
N VAL A 113 12.88 -21.66 -3.40
CA VAL A 113 11.74 -21.20 -2.59
C VAL A 113 10.44 -21.53 -3.30
N VAL A 114 9.43 -21.90 -2.52
CA VAL A 114 8.10 -22.23 -3.05
C VAL A 114 7.02 -21.35 -2.44
N THR A 115 5.99 -21.10 -3.24
CA THR A 115 4.76 -20.44 -2.82
C THR A 115 3.86 -21.43 -2.08
N GLU A 116 3.52 -21.12 -0.83
CA GLU A 116 2.62 -21.90 0.02
C GLU A 116 1.35 -21.09 0.25
N ARG A 117 0.17 -21.71 0.13
CA ARG A 117 -1.10 -21.06 0.43
C ARG A 117 -1.34 -21.09 1.94
N LEU A 118 -1.67 -19.94 2.52
CA LEU A 118 -2.08 -19.88 3.93
C LEU A 118 -3.48 -20.48 4.10
N PRO A 119 -3.81 -20.99 5.30
CA PRO A 119 -5.18 -21.38 5.61
C PRO A 119 -6.17 -20.25 5.30
N GLN A 120 -7.41 -20.61 4.97
CA GLN A 120 -8.44 -19.64 4.60
C GLN A 120 -9.73 -19.94 5.37
N VAL A 121 -10.30 -18.92 6.03
CA VAL A 121 -11.68 -18.98 6.53
C VAL A 121 -12.60 -18.46 5.41
N HIS A 122 -13.51 -19.29 4.91
CA HIS A 122 -14.58 -18.91 3.96
C HIS A 122 -14.14 -18.49 2.54
N ARG A 123 -15.10 -17.99 1.73
CA ARG A 123 -14.91 -17.50 0.33
C ARG A 123 -14.18 -16.14 0.25
N GLY A 124 -13.22 -15.90 1.15
CA GLY A 124 -12.43 -14.66 1.21
C GLY A 124 -11.27 -14.59 0.23
N ARG A 125 -10.42 -13.57 0.40
CA ARG A 125 -9.16 -13.41 -0.33
C ARG A 125 -8.21 -14.57 0.00
N THR A 126 -7.54 -15.08 -1.02
CA THR A 126 -6.45 -16.05 -0.85
C THR A 126 -5.17 -15.33 -0.47
N TYR A 127 -4.51 -15.78 0.59
CA TYR A 127 -3.20 -15.31 1.00
C TYR A 127 -2.17 -16.42 0.84
N TYR A 128 -0.94 -15.99 0.56
CA TYR A 128 0.18 -16.89 0.38
C TYR A 128 1.24 -16.64 1.44
N THR A 129 2.27 -17.47 1.44
CA THR A 129 3.54 -17.28 2.13
C THR A 129 4.63 -17.95 1.30
N ARG A 130 5.87 -17.88 1.75
CA ARG A 130 6.98 -18.64 1.19
C ARG A 130 7.59 -19.58 2.22
N ARG A 131 8.21 -20.65 1.71
CA ARG A 131 9.07 -21.56 2.47
C ARG A 131 10.19 -22.08 1.56
N MET A 132 11.23 -22.64 2.17
CA MET A 132 12.26 -23.36 1.41
C MET A 132 11.64 -24.58 0.72
N ARG A 133 12.13 -24.84 -0.49
CA ARG A 133 11.82 -26.01 -1.29
C ARG A 133 12.29 -27.28 -0.59
N ARG A 134 11.49 -28.33 -0.71
CA ARG A 134 11.77 -29.71 -0.30
C ARG A 134 11.93 -30.58 -1.55
N ASP A 135 12.48 -31.77 -1.37
CA ASP A 135 12.76 -32.70 -2.46
C ASP A 135 11.49 -33.19 -3.18
N ASP A 136 10.35 -33.18 -2.49
CA ASP A 136 9.04 -33.58 -3.01
C ASP A 136 8.26 -32.44 -3.70
N ASP A 137 8.77 -31.20 -3.66
CA ASP A 137 8.09 -30.07 -4.26
C ASP A 137 8.20 -30.05 -5.80
N PRO A 138 7.15 -29.61 -6.52
CA PRO A 138 7.17 -29.50 -7.98
C PRO A 138 8.19 -28.45 -8.43
N PRO A 139 8.89 -28.64 -9.56
CA PRO A 139 9.93 -27.73 -10.02
C PRO A 139 9.42 -26.27 -10.15
N PRO A 140 10.31 -25.27 -9.98
CA PRO A 140 9.92 -23.86 -10.05
C PRO A 140 9.29 -23.53 -11.42
N PHE A 141 8.22 -22.72 -11.38
CA PHE A 141 7.46 -22.42 -12.59
C PHE A 141 8.10 -21.30 -13.42
N PHE A 142 8.50 -20.21 -12.77
CA PHE A 142 9.00 -18.99 -13.45
C PHE A 142 10.54 -18.95 -13.52
N ILE A 143 11.22 -18.87 -12.37
CA ILE A 143 12.69 -18.79 -12.32
C ILE A 143 13.26 -20.16 -11.98
N LYS A 144 13.81 -20.84 -13.00
CA LYS A 144 14.21 -22.25 -12.92
C LYS A 144 15.66 -22.50 -12.52
N SER A 145 16.52 -21.49 -12.61
CA SER A 145 17.95 -21.61 -12.32
C SER A 145 18.49 -20.41 -11.56
N TRP A 146 19.60 -20.61 -10.85
CA TRP A 146 20.29 -19.54 -10.13
C TRP A 146 20.85 -18.45 -11.04
N ASP A 147 21.20 -18.79 -12.28
CA ASP A 147 21.63 -17.80 -13.28
C ASP A 147 20.46 -16.91 -13.73
N ALA A 148 19.27 -17.49 -13.93
CA ALA A 148 18.07 -16.72 -14.22
C ALA A 148 17.70 -15.82 -13.03
N TRP A 149 17.80 -16.33 -11.81
CA TRP A 149 17.60 -15.53 -10.59
C TRP A 149 18.59 -14.38 -10.48
N THR A 150 19.87 -14.62 -10.76
CA THR A 150 20.93 -13.60 -10.71
C THR A 150 20.69 -12.50 -11.73
N ARG A 151 20.36 -12.84 -12.98
CA ARG A 151 20.00 -11.85 -14.01
C ARG A 151 18.76 -11.06 -13.64
N TYR A 152 17.73 -11.72 -13.14
CA TYR A 152 16.49 -11.06 -12.71
C TYR A 152 16.75 -10.09 -11.56
N ARG A 153 17.52 -10.50 -10.54
CA ARG A 153 17.90 -9.61 -9.43
C ARG A 153 18.64 -8.38 -9.91
N TYR A 154 19.61 -8.56 -10.81
CA TYR A 154 20.38 -7.46 -11.39
C TYR A 154 19.47 -6.50 -12.18
N MET A 155 18.56 -7.03 -12.99
CA MET A 155 17.62 -6.23 -13.81
C MET A 155 16.68 -5.36 -12.97
N TYR A 156 16.29 -5.82 -11.78
CA TYR A 156 15.30 -5.13 -10.94
C TYR A 156 15.86 -4.58 -9.63
N GLY A 157 17.17 -4.63 -9.39
CA GLY A 157 17.80 -4.17 -8.14
C GLY A 157 17.35 -4.94 -6.88
N ILE A 158 17.09 -6.24 -7.02
CA ILE A 158 16.63 -7.07 -5.89
C ILE A 158 17.84 -7.55 -5.08
N PRO A 159 17.86 -7.37 -3.75
CA PRO A 159 18.98 -7.74 -2.91
C PRO A 159 19.39 -9.22 -3.06
N TYR A 160 20.69 -9.50 -2.93
CA TYR A 160 21.20 -10.86 -3.11
C TYR A 160 20.56 -11.84 -2.11
N THR A 161 20.33 -11.37 -0.89
CA THR A 161 19.76 -12.12 0.24
C THR A 161 18.24 -12.22 0.19
N PHE A 162 17.55 -11.65 -0.80
CA PHE A 162 16.09 -11.71 -0.85
C PHE A 162 15.61 -13.17 -0.89
N LEU A 163 14.74 -13.53 0.08
CA LEU A 163 14.24 -14.90 0.31
C LEU A 163 15.34 -15.96 0.52
N CYS A 164 16.47 -15.59 1.13
CA CYS A 164 17.40 -16.57 1.71
C CYS A 164 16.76 -17.33 2.90
N THR A 165 17.45 -18.35 3.41
CA THR A 165 16.96 -19.20 4.50
C THR A 165 16.56 -18.38 5.72
N GLU A 166 17.41 -17.43 6.11
CA GLU A 166 17.23 -16.57 7.28
C GLU A 166 16.02 -15.64 7.11
N HIS A 167 15.81 -15.11 5.90
CA HIS A 167 14.61 -14.34 5.59
C HIS A 167 13.34 -15.20 5.64
N ILE A 168 13.41 -16.44 5.17
CA ILE A 168 12.29 -17.37 5.29
C ILE A 168 12.01 -17.70 6.75
N GLU A 169 13.01 -17.92 7.58
CA GLU A 169 12.84 -18.16 9.02
C GLU A 169 12.22 -16.95 9.71
N LEU A 170 12.77 -15.75 9.48
CA LEU A 170 12.25 -14.48 9.98
C LEU A 170 10.78 -14.28 9.58
N LEU A 171 10.46 -14.50 8.30
CA LEU A 171 9.09 -14.48 7.79
C LEU A 171 8.19 -15.44 8.56
N ARG A 172 8.61 -16.71 8.71
CA ARG A 172 7.80 -17.79 9.31
C ARG A 172 7.50 -17.56 10.79
N MET A 173 8.35 -16.82 11.50
CA MET A 173 8.10 -16.41 12.88
C MET A 173 7.00 -15.34 13.00
N GLY A 174 6.85 -14.48 11.99
CA GLY A 174 5.89 -13.37 12.02
C GLY A 174 4.50 -13.70 11.46
N LEU A 175 4.32 -14.87 10.86
CA LEU A 175 3.03 -15.29 10.32
C LEU A 175 1.97 -15.47 11.43
N PRO A 176 0.69 -15.13 11.17
CA PRO A 176 -0.40 -15.35 12.12
C PRO A 176 -0.51 -16.82 12.54
N ARG A 177 -0.66 -17.04 13.85
CA ARG A 177 -0.82 -18.36 14.44
C ARG A 177 -1.99 -18.38 15.42
N ASP A 178 -2.66 -19.52 15.51
CA ASP A 178 -3.67 -19.76 16.52
C ASP A 178 -3.05 -20.03 17.90
N LYS A 179 -3.90 -20.25 18.91
CA LYS A 179 -3.48 -20.55 20.29
C LYS A 179 -2.67 -21.87 20.40
N MET A 180 -2.73 -22.73 19.39
CA MET A 180 -1.97 -23.98 19.31
C MET A 180 -0.66 -23.82 18.53
N GLY A 181 -0.32 -22.61 18.07
CA GLY A 181 0.87 -22.32 17.28
C GLY A 181 0.77 -22.73 15.81
N LYS A 182 -0.41 -23.18 15.34
CA LYS A 182 -0.63 -23.51 13.92
C LYS A 182 -0.87 -22.25 13.12
N LEU A 183 -0.40 -22.23 11.87
CA LEU A 183 -0.69 -21.12 10.97
C LEU A 183 -2.19 -20.92 10.84
N CYS A 184 -2.64 -19.66 10.89
CA CYS A 184 -4.03 -19.31 10.74
C CYS A 184 -4.20 -18.26 9.63
N PRO A 185 -5.43 -18.06 9.15
CA PRO A 185 -5.71 -17.06 8.12
C PRO A 185 -5.42 -15.65 8.65
N PRO A 186 -4.84 -14.76 7.83
CA PRO A 186 -4.60 -13.39 8.26
C PRO A 186 -5.92 -12.63 8.47
N PRO A 187 -5.89 -11.51 9.20
CA PRO A 187 -7.06 -10.66 9.39
C PRO A 187 -7.64 -10.20 8.04
N THR A 188 -8.96 -10.21 7.93
CA THR A 188 -9.67 -9.65 6.75
C THR A 188 -9.77 -8.13 6.79
N HIS A 189 -9.52 -7.52 7.95
CA HIS A 189 -9.63 -6.08 8.19
C HIS A 189 -8.81 -5.68 9.44
N PRO A 190 -8.18 -4.49 9.47
CA PRO A 190 -8.04 -3.54 8.37
C PRO A 190 -7.08 -4.04 7.29
N LEU A 191 -7.19 -3.44 6.11
CA LEU A 191 -6.36 -3.65 4.94
C LEU A 191 -5.77 -2.32 4.49
N TYR A 192 -4.56 -2.38 3.95
CA TYR A 192 -3.74 -1.24 3.58
C TYR A 192 -3.46 -1.29 2.08
N PRO A 193 -3.72 -0.19 1.35
CA PRO A 193 -3.52 -0.17 -0.10
C PRO A 193 -2.04 0.05 -0.43
N GLU A 194 -1.59 -0.54 -1.54
CA GLU A 194 -0.23 -0.36 -2.05
C GLU A 194 0.05 1.12 -2.37
N PRO A 195 1.19 1.67 -1.93
CA PRO A 195 1.57 3.04 -2.25
C PRO A 195 1.90 3.23 -3.74
N GLN A 196 2.00 4.49 -4.17
CA GLN A 196 2.60 4.80 -5.48
C GLN A 196 4.09 4.46 -5.48
N PRO A 197 4.71 4.18 -6.64
CA PRO A 197 6.16 4.15 -6.74
C PRO A 197 6.76 5.44 -6.21
N GLN A 198 8.00 5.37 -5.75
CA GLN A 198 8.65 6.49 -5.10
C GLN A 198 8.69 7.70 -6.05
N SER A 199 8.43 8.89 -5.52
CA SER A 199 8.42 10.15 -6.29
C SER A 199 7.40 10.24 -7.44
N ARG A 200 6.40 9.34 -7.49
CA ARG A 200 5.37 9.30 -8.54
C ARG A 200 4.00 9.86 -8.12
N GLY A 201 4.00 10.67 -7.06
CA GLY A 201 2.86 11.49 -6.66
C GLY A 201 1.94 10.81 -5.65
N ARG A 202 0.63 10.89 -5.89
CA ARG A 202 -0.41 10.40 -4.98
C ARG A 202 -1.66 10.00 -5.75
N TYR A 203 -2.54 9.20 -5.14
CA TYR A 203 -3.85 8.89 -5.73
C TYR A 203 -4.97 9.03 -4.73
N ILE A 204 -6.18 9.21 -5.25
CA ILE A 204 -7.43 9.24 -4.48
C ILE A 204 -7.94 7.81 -4.34
N LEU A 205 -8.18 7.40 -3.11
CA LEU A 205 -8.73 6.10 -2.81
C LEU A 205 -10.27 6.12 -2.93
N ASP A 206 -10.83 5.06 -3.52
CA ASP A 206 -12.27 4.89 -3.72
C ASP A 206 -13.04 4.81 -2.38
N PRO A 207 -14.04 5.69 -2.13
CA PRO A 207 -14.87 5.66 -0.94
C PRO A 207 -15.55 4.33 -0.62
N ALA A 208 -15.82 3.49 -1.62
CA ALA A 208 -16.37 2.15 -1.40
C ALA A 208 -15.46 1.27 -0.50
N THR A 209 -14.16 1.60 -0.44
CA THR A 209 -13.17 0.86 0.35
C THR A 209 -13.05 1.36 1.80
N TYR A 210 -13.59 2.55 2.12
CA TYR A 210 -13.33 3.18 3.42
C TYR A 210 -13.86 2.34 4.57
N ARG A 211 -15.10 1.84 4.47
CA ARG A 211 -15.73 1.03 5.52
C ARG A 211 -15.29 -0.44 5.51
N THR A 212 -14.88 -0.95 4.37
CA THR A 212 -14.62 -2.40 4.17
C THR A 212 -13.15 -2.75 4.38
N HIS A 213 -12.24 -1.85 4.03
CA HIS A 213 -10.80 -2.11 4.04
C HIS A 213 -10.09 -1.28 5.11
N LEU A 214 -10.31 0.04 5.15
CA LEU A 214 -9.46 0.93 5.94
C LEU A 214 -9.73 0.86 7.46
N PRO A 215 -8.77 1.29 8.30
CA PRO A 215 -9.03 1.52 9.71
C PRO A 215 -10.23 2.45 9.99
N SER A 216 -10.88 2.26 11.13
CA SER A 216 -12.13 2.96 11.53
C SER A 216 -12.06 4.48 11.45
N LYS A 217 -10.88 5.07 11.66
CA LYS A 217 -10.68 6.53 11.56
C LYS A 217 -10.99 7.11 10.18
N PHE A 218 -11.01 6.29 9.12
CA PHE A 218 -11.33 6.72 7.76
C PHE A 218 -12.79 6.42 7.36
N HIS A 219 -13.59 5.78 8.21
CA HIS A 219 -14.94 5.30 7.85
C HIS A 219 -15.99 6.40 7.72
N PHE A 220 -15.77 7.53 8.39
CA PHE A 220 -16.76 8.57 8.61
C PHE A 220 -16.39 9.91 7.98
N ILE A 221 -15.53 9.91 6.95
CA ILE A 221 -15.19 11.13 6.23
C ILE A 221 -16.33 11.58 5.32
N ASN A 222 -16.47 12.89 5.15
CA ASN A 222 -17.55 13.49 4.37
C ASN A 222 -17.25 13.47 2.87
N HIS A 223 -17.31 12.30 2.21
CA HIS A 223 -16.90 12.17 0.81
C HIS A 223 -17.98 12.52 -0.23
N ASN A 224 -19.22 12.77 0.21
CA ASN A 224 -20.33 13.19 -0.65
C ASN A 224 -21.29 14.11 0.13
N PRO A 225 -20.87 15.35 0.46
CA PRO A 225 -21.72 16.32 1.13
C PRO A 225 -22.97 16.62 0.32
N VAL A 226 -24.13 16.69 0.99
CA VAL A 226 -25.43 16.95 0.37
C VAL A 226 -25.54 18.40 -0.13
N ASP A 227 -24.95 19.35 0.60
CA ASP A 227 -25.21 20.79 0.40
C ASP A 227 -24.07 21.53 -0.33
N ASN A 228 -22.83 21.03 -0.29
CA ASN A 228 -21.67 21.74 -0.84
C ASN A 228 -20.52 20.79 -1.19
N THR A 229 -20.23 20.60 -2.48
CA THR A 229 -19.13 19.72 -2.95
C THR A 229 -17.74 20.19 -2.52
N GLN A 230 -17.58 21.46 -2.14
CA GLN A 230 -16.31 21.99 -1.64
C GLN A 230 -15.93 21.42 -0.26
N ASP A 231 -16.92 20.95 0.51
CA ASP A 231 -16.70 20.33 1.82
C ASP A 231 -16.42 18.82 1.72
N ALA A 232 -16.29 18.30 0.49
CA ALA A 232 -16.02 16.89 0.27
C ALA A 232 -14.59 16.54 0.69
N GLU A 233 -14.46 15.50 1.52
CA GLU A 233 -13.18 14.95 1.98
C GLU A 233 -12.91 13.61 1.32
N ILE A 234 -11.65 13.32 1.04
CA ILE A 234 -11.22 12.08 0.40
C ILE A 234 -9.98 11.51 1.09
N VAL A 235 -9.83 10.18 1.05
CA VAL A 235 -8.57 9.55 1.43
C VAL A 235 -7.59 9.60 0.27
N VAL A 236 -6.39 10.08 0.54
CA VAL A 236 -5.29 10.21 -0.41
C VAL A 236 -4.13 9.35 0.05
N VAL A 237 -3.48 8.69 -0.92
CA VAL A 237 -2.33 7.81 -0.70
C VAL A 237 -1.14 8.31 -1.52
N PRO A 238 -0.17 9.00 -0.90
CA PRO A 238 1.07 9.42 -1.55
C PRO A 238 2.05 8.26 -1.76
N SER A 239 3.14 8.52 -2.51
CA SER A 239 4.23 7.56 -2.73
C SER A 239 4.92 7.08 -1.45
N ASN A 240 4.90 7.87 -0.38
CA ASN A 240 5.41 7.41 0.93
C ASN A 240 4.47 6.42 1.64
N GLY A 241 3.26 6.21 1.12
CA GLY A 241 2.26 5.29 1.65
C GLY A 241 1.44 5.79 2.82
N ALA A 242 1.65 7.01 3.31
CA ALA A 242 0.78 7.60 4.32
C ALA A 242 -0.67 7.67 3.83
N LEU A 243 -1.65 7.55 4.73
CA LEU A 243 -3.05 7.84 4.42
C LEU A 243 -3.42 9.18 5.03
N SER A 244 -3.74 10.16 4.18
CA SER A 244 -4.23 11.49 4.57
C SER A 244 -5.70 11.65 4.21
N ILE A 245 -6.42 12.46 4.99
CA ILE A 245 -7.75 12.97 4.63
C ILE A 245 -7.51 14.38 4.11
N GLU A 246 -7.95 14.65 2.88
CA GLU A 246 -7.74 15.94 2.22
C GLU A 246 -9.04 16.44 1.58
N PRO A 247 -9.22 17.78 1.42
CA PRO A 247 -10.31 18.34 0.65
C PRO A 247 -10.27 17.87 -0.80
N ARG A 248 -11.43 17.54 -1.38
CA ARG A 248 -11.55 17.00 -2.73
C ARG A 248 -11.34 18.07 -3.81
N GLY A 249 -11.85 19.28 -3.62
CA GLY A 249 -11.84 20.34 -4.63
C GLY A 249 -10.47 20.63 -5.27
N PRO A 250 -9.38 20.82 -4.48
CA PRO A 250 -8.04 21.11 -5.01
C PRO A 250 -7.52 20.11 -6.04
N PHE A 251 -8.00 18.87 -5.98
CA PHE A 251 -7.58 17.82 -6.90
C PHE A 251 -8.18 17.97 -8.32
N PHE A 252 -9.28 18.68 -8.47
CA PHE A 252 -9.86 18.91 -9.80
C PHE A 252 -9.28 20.14 -10.49
N MET A 253 -8.55 20.97 -9.75
CA MET A 253 -8.02 22.25 -10.22
C MET A 253 -6.54 22.20 -10.64
N HIS A 254 -5.80 21.13 -10.32
CA HIS A 254 -4.34 21.07 -10.55
C HIS A 254 -3.95 20.09 -11.68
N ALA A 255 -3.17 20.58 -12.65
CA ALA A 255 -2.73 19.83 -13.84
C ALA A 255 -1.73 18.70 -13.56
N SER A 256 -0.95 18.80 -12.48
CA SER A 256 0.24 17.98 -12.24
C SER A 256 0.02 16.80 -11.28
N GLN A 257 -1.18 16.60 -10.76
CA GLN A 257 -1.40 15.70 -9.62
C GLN A 257 -1.86 14.29 -10.00
N TRP A 258 -1.88 13.93 -11.29
CA TRP A 258 -2.62 12.77 -11.78
C TRP A 258 -1.71 11.75 -12.48
N THR A 259 -1.33 10.71 -11.75
CA THR A 259 -0.83 9.46 -12.32
C THR A 259 -1.88 8.37 -12.09
N HIS A 260 -2.72 8.15 -13.10
CA HIS A 260 -3.63 7.00 -13.14
C HIS A 260 -2.92 5.80 -13.74
N PHE A 261 -3.20 4.60 -13.20
CA PHE A 261 -2.77 3.36 -13.86
C PHE A 261 -3.81 2.95 -14.88
N ASN A 262 -3.36 2.58 -16.08
CA ASN A 262 -4.22 2.20 -17.20
C ASN A 262 -4.86 0.80 -17.08
N GLY A 263 -4.99 0.26 -15.87
CA GLY A 263 -5.45 -1.12 -15.64
C GLY A 263 -4.44 -2.21 -16.00
N ASN A 264 -3.35 -1.87 -16.72
CA ASN A 264 -2.24 -2.76 -17.07
C ASN A 264 -0.95 -2.41 -16.30
N GLY A 265 -1.04 -1.61 -15.23
CA GLY A 265 0.12 -1.16 -14.45
C GLY A 265 0.99 -0.09 -15.14
N GLY A 266 0.59 0.40 -16.33
CA GLY A 266 1.26 1.51 -17.00
C GLY A 266 0.70 2.86 -16.58
N TYR A 267 1.56 3.88 -16.50
CA TYR A 267 1.15 5.25 -16.26
C TYR A 267 0.33 5.80 -17.43
N ARG A 268 -0.84 6.34 -17.14
CA ARG A 268 -1.54 7.28 -18.03
C ARG A 268 -1.17 8.68 -17.61
N LEU A 269 -0.53 9.39 -18.53
CA LEU A 269 -0.52 10.84 -18.50
C LEU A 269 -1.90 11.28 -18.98
N ASP A 270 -2.70 11.90 -18.10
CA ASP A 270 -3.95 12.50 -18.52
C ASP A 270 -3.62 13.70 -19.42
N ARG A 271 -3.72 13.51 -20.74
CA ARG A 271 -3.45 14.55 -21.72
C ARG A 271 -4.48 15.69 -21.71
N GLN A 272 -5.63 15.51 -21.05
CA GLN A 272 -6.69 16.51 -20.94
C GLN A 272 -7.04 16.73 -19.48
N GLN A 273 -6.84 17.97 -19.00
CA GLN A 273 -7.27 18.40 -17.67
C GLN A 273 -8.78 18.22 -17.55
N ASN A 274 -9.23 17.32 -16.68
CA ASN A 274 -10.64 17.17 -16.37
C ASN A 274 -10.97 17.90 -15.05
N PHE A 275 -11.61 19.06 -15.19
CA PHE A 275 -12.07 19.91 -14.11
C PHE A 275 -13.42 19.46 -13.51
N ASP A 276 -14.07 18.45 -14.09
CA ASP A 276 -15.32 17.93 -13.54
C ASP A 276 -15.07 17.18 -12.22
N GLU A 277 -15.51 17.78 -11.11
CA GLU A 277 -15.45 17.18 -9.76
C GLU A 277 -16.17 15.82 -9.65
N ARG A 278 -17.07 15.51 -10.60
CA ARG A 278 -17.80 14.25 -10.70
C ARG A 278 -17.04 13.16 -11.46
N ALA A 279 -15.91 13.48 -12.09
CA ALA A 279 -15.12 12.50 -12.82
C ALA A 279 -14.59 11.39 -11.88
N LEU A 280 -14.63 10.15 -12.36
CA LEU A 280 -14.15 8.97 -11.64
C LEU A 280 -12.61 8.96 -11.61
N LYS A 281 -12.03 9.67 -10.63
CA LYS A 281 -10.57 9.69 -10.37
C LYS A 281 -10.11 8.70 -9.30
N GLN A 282 -11.05 7.92 -8.77
CA GLN A 282 -10.88 7.05 -7.62
C GLN A 282 -10.22 5.72 -7.99
N GLN A 283 -9.37 5.22 -7.12
CA GLN A 283 -8.72 3.91 -7.28
C GLN A 283 -9.01 3.05 -6.05
N GLY A 284 -9.36 1.78 -6.22
CA GLY A 284 -9.67 0.90 -5.10
C GLY A 284 -9.63 -0.57 -5.47
N ALA A 285 -10.55 -1.00 -6.33
CA ALA A 285 -10.67 -2.42 -6.71
C ALA A 285 -9.43 -2.97 -7.42
N GLY A 286 -8.77 -2.16 -8.26
CA GLY A 286 -7.56 -2.55 -8.98
C GLY A 286 -6.25 -2.40 -8.19
N ARG A 287 -6.30 -1.88 -6.96
CA ARG A 287 -5.11 -1.74 -6.12
C ARG A 287 -4.80 -3.03 -5.38
N LYS A 288 -3.52 -3.22 -5.08
CA LYS A 288 -3.08 -4.28 -4.18
C LYS A 288 -3.30 -3.87 -2.75
N TRP A 289 -3.66 -4.85 -1.92
CA TRP A 289 -4.06 -4.62 -0.54
C TRP A 289 -3.41 -5.66 0.35
N SER A 290 -2.84 -5.21 1.46
CA SER A 290 -2.17 -6.06 2.46
C SER A 290 -2.88 -5.96 3.80
N PHE A 291 -2.79 -6.99 4.64
CA PHE A 291 -3.26 -6.94 6.02
C PHE A 291 -2.24 -6.31 6.98
N LEU A 292 -1.05 -5.97 6.48
CA LEU A 292 -0.02 -5.20 7.17
C LEU A 292 0.29 -3.89 6.41
N PRO A 293 0.68 -2.81 7.10
CA PRO A 293 1.07 -1.56 6.45
C PRO A 293 2.32 -1.70 5.57
N TRP A 294 2.20 -1.26 4.31
CA TRP A 294 3.27 -1.27 3.30
C TRP A 294 4.44 -0.37 3.64
N THR A 295 4.27 0.65 4.46
CA THR A 295 5.35 1.56 4.89
C THR A 295 5.21 1.94 6.36
N GLY A 296 6.27 2.50 6.96
CA GLY A 296 6.21 3.01 8.33
C GLY A 296 5.30 4.23 8.44
N GLU A 297 5.28 5.08 7.41
CA GLU A 297 4.38 6.22 7.28
C GLU A 297 2.92 5.78 7.18
N GLN A 298 2.67 4.67 6.49
CA GLN A 298 1.34 4.07 6.45
C GLN A 298 0.91 3.54 7.81
N GLU A 299 1.81 2.85 8.53
CA GLU A 299 1.55 2.39 9.89
C GLU A 299 1.21 3.56 10.81
N GLU A 300 2.06 4.59 10.84
CA GLU A 300 1.90 5.75 11.71
C GLU A 300 0.62 6.51 11.39
N SER A 301 0.38 6.81 10.11
CA SER A 301 -0.86 7.46 9.71
C SER A 301 -2.08 6.61 10.04
N CYS A 302 -2.00 5.28 10.06
CA CYS A 302 -3.15 4.43 10.40
C CYS A 302 -3.34 4.18 11.90
N ARG A 303 -2.39 4.59 12.75
CA ARG A 303 -2.58 4.50 14.21
C ARG A 303 -3.81 5.28 14.61
N ALA A 304 -4.64 4.68 15.46
CA ALA A 304 -5.74 5.37 16.09
C ALA A 304 -5.15 6.49 16.95
N GLN A 305 -5.14 7.72 16.43
CA GLN A 305 -4.99 8.87 17.30
C GLN A 305 -6.21 8.83 18.21
N LEU A 306 -5.96 8.52 19.49
CA LEU A 306 -6.88 8.86 20.58
C LEU A 306 -6.99 10.38 20.59
N VAL A 307 -7.75 10.94 19.65
CA VAL A 307 -8.22 12.30 19.75
C VAL A 307 -9.25 12.25 20.87
N VAL A 308 -8.76 12.42 22.10
CA VAL A 308 -9.60 12.78 23.23
C VAL A 308 -10.22 14.11 22.84
N ARG A 309 -11.39 14.08 22.18
CA ARG A 309 -12.25 15.24 22.09
C ARG A 309 -12.66 15.55 23.53
N LEU A 310 -11.86 16.35 24.22
CA LEU A 310 -12.28 17.03 25.43
C LEU A 310 -13.50 17.85 25.04
N LYS A 311 -14.67 17.27 25.28
CA LYS A 311 -15.94 17.96 25.19
C LYS A 311 -15.89 19.00 26.32
N VAL A 312 -15.41 20.20 26.02
CA VAL A 312 -15.55 21.36 26.90
C VAL A 312 -17.03 21.72 26.91
N GLY A 313 -17.80 20.93 27.66
CA GLY A 313 -19.22 21.08 27.87
C GLY A 313 -19.46 21.86 29.16
N GLY A 314 -19.44 23.18 29.04
CA GLY A 314 -20.33 24.11 29.76
C GLY A 314 -20.26 24.19 31.29
N VAL A 315 -19.78 25.33 31.78
CA VAL A 315 -20.45 26.02 32.90
C VAL A 315 -20.55 27.51 32.56
N GLY A 316 -21.76 27.94 32.20
CA GLY A 316 -22.09 29.33 31.91
C GLY A 316 -23.60 29.50 31.93
N ARG A 317 -24.21 29.23 33.08
CA ARG A 317 -25.64 29.44 33.33
C ARG A 317 -26.03 30.90 33.04
N LYS A 318 -27.14 31.05 32.33
CA LYS A 318 -27.95 32.26 32.16
C LYS A 318 -28.13 33.00 33.50
N LYS A 319 -27.94 34.32 33.51
CA LYS A 319 -28.73 35.24 34.33
C LYS A 319 -29.16 36.43 33.49
N GLU A 320 -30.48 36.50 33.31
CA GLU A 320 -31.30 37.66 33.03
C GLU A 320 -30.62 39.02 33.21
N ASN A 321 -30.49 39.75 32.11
CA ASN A 321 -30.33 41.20 32.17
C ASN A 321 -31.73 41.84 32.12
N LYS A 322 -32.52 41.59 33.18
CA LYS A 322 -33.85 42.19 33.42
C LYS A 322 -33.81 43.21 34.57
N LEU A 323 -32.63 43.77 34.84
CA LEU A 323 -32.35 44.73 35.92
C LEU A 323 -31.67 46.02 35.44
N LEU A 324 -31.80 46.36 34.15
CA LEU A 324 -31.35 47.62 33.55
C LEU A 324 -32.46 48.37 32.77
N ARG A 325 -33.73 48.15 33.16
CA ARG A 325 -34.90 48.92 32.69
C ARG A 325 -35.88 49.29 33.83
N GLY A 326 -35.35 49.54 35.03
CA GLY A 326 -36.16 49.90 36.21
C GLY A 326 -35.59 51.02 37.08
N LEU A 327 -34.54 51.72 36.65
CA LEU A 327 -33.86 52.77 37.43
C LEU A 327 -33.56 54.05 36.62
N VAL A 328 -34.37 54.36 35.61
CA VAL A 328 -34.39 55.68 34.94
C VAL A 328 -35.79 56.33 35.00
N GLU A 329 -36.74 55.78 35.77
CA GLU A 329 -38.11 56.36 35.91
C GLU A 329 -38.50 56.73 37.35
N LYS A 330 -37.52 57.04 38.22
CA LYS A 330 -37.79 57.68 39.53
C LYS A 330 -36.73 58.71 39.92
N GLU A 331 -36.42 59.65 39.03
CA GLU A 331 -35.96 60.98 39.44
C GLU A 331 -36.80 62.03 38.69
N GLY A 332 -37.91 62.39 39.32
CA GLY A 332 -38.86 63.37 38.79
C GLY A 332 -40.09 63.50 39.67
N ARG A 333 -39.91 63.79 40.97
CA ARG A 333 -40.91 64.25 41.96
C ARG A 333 -40.12 64.60 43.23
N GLY A 334 -39.73 65.86 43.46
CA GLY A 334 -40.58 66.90 44.07
C GLY A 334 -40.71 66.62 45.56
N THR A 335 -40.06 67.35 46.48
CA THR A 335 -40.55 68.56 47.20
C THR A 335 -39.65 68.62 48.47
N ARG A 336 -39.18 69.74 49.03
CA ARG A 336 -39.76 71.04 49.36
C ARG A 336 -38.65 72.08 49.49
#